data_AF-A0A5W4MX48-F1
#
_entry.id   AF-A0A5W4MX48-F1
#
_cell.length_a   1.000
_cell.length_b   1.000
_cell.length_c   1.000
_cell.angle_alpha   90.00
_cell.angle_beta   90.00
_cell.angle_gamma   90.00
#
_symmetry.space_group_name_H-M   'P 1'
#
loop_
_entity.id
_entity.type
_entity.pdbx_description
1 polymer ?
#
loop_
_entity_poly.entity_id
_entity_poly.type
_entity_poly.pdbx_seq_one_letter_code
_entity_poly.pdbx_strand_id
1 'polypeptide(L)'
;MKLYEMEGFLRGKCIPGDLKVNETNAEYLVRKFSEAEERCAELSARLSMINGLIEAAEQANKLAQEATETLVQERNALAAENAGLKSALNDILQPDAAVLERNHRVRALDAMESPATDAFLDEVRTQARNELITELESRFNEMTETLPVELRSGAAGAAAFVSAFRKGVAQ
;
A
#
# COMPACT_ATOMS: atom_id res chain seq x y z
N MET A 1 10.21 -40.18 -18.33
CA MET A 1 10.04 -41.64 -18.43
C MET A 1 8.67 -41.97 -17.88
N LYS A 2 7.85 -42.75 -18.62
CA LYS A 2 6.55 -43.19 -18.11
C LYS A 2 6.75 -44.35 -17.11
N LEU A 3 5.77 -44.58 -16.24
CA LEU A 3 5.85 -45.58 -15.15
C LEU A 3 6.23 -46.98 -15.66
N TYR A 4 5.66 -47.42 -16.79
CA TYR A 4 5.96 -48.73 -17.40
C TYR A 4 7.40 -48.83 -17.95
N GLU A 5 8.00 -47.72 -18.40
CA GLU A 5 9.38 -47.69 -18.90
C GLU A 5 10.37 -47.78 -17.74
N MET A 6 10.06 -47.13 -16.61
CA MET A 6 10.85 -47.22 -15.38
C MET A 6 10.84 -48.65 -14.85
N GLU A 7 9.67 -49.30 -14.80
CA GLU A 7 9.57 -50.68 -14.34
C GLU A 7 10.30 -51.67 -15.26
N GLY A 8 10.21 -51.46 -16.58
CA GLY A 8 10.95 -52.24 -17.56
C GLY A 8 12.46 -52.11 -17.38
N PHE A 9 12.96 -50.90 -17.18
CA PHE A 9 14.39 -50.62 -16.97
C PHE A 9 14.91 -51.25 -15.68
N LEU A 10 14.18 -51.06 -14.57
CA LEU A 10 14.56 -51.59 -13.26
C LEU A 10 14.54 -53.13 -13.22
N ARG A 11 13.73 -53.79 -14.05
CA ARG A 11 13.72 -55.26 -14.21
C ARG A 11 14.66 -55.78 -15.29
N GLY A 12 15.43 -54.91 -15.95
CA GLY A 12 16.35 -55.29 -17.03
C GLY A 12 15.67 -55.73 -18.34
N LYS A 13 14.39 -55.36 -18.53
CA LYS A 13 13.60 -55.72 -19.72
C LYS A 13 13.70 -54.68 -20.85
N CYS A 14 14.15 -53.47 -20.57
CA CYS A 14 14.37 -52.43 -21.58
C CYS A 14 15.53 -51.49 -21.20
N ILE A 15 16.01 -50.72 -22.18
CA ILE A 15 17.05 -49.69 -22.02
C ILE A 15 16.40 -48.32 -22.26
N PRO A 16 16.65 -47.29 -21.41
CA PRO A 16 16.13 -45.95 -21.60
C PRO A 16 16.65 -45.34 -22.90
N GLY A 17 15.78 -44.73 -23.68
CA GLY A 17 16.16 -44.12 -24.96
C GLY A 17 17.10 -42.91 -24.84
N ASP A 18 17.19 -42.30 -23.66
CA ASP A 18 18.06 -41.16 -23.35
C ASP A 18 19.29 -41.54 -22.50
N LEU A 19 19.64 -42.84 -22.47
CA LEU A 19 20.90 -43.32 -21.91
C LEU A 19 22.06 -42.87 -22.82
N LYS A 20 23.08 -42.23 -22.24
CA LYS A 20 24.23 -41.75 -23.01
C LYS A 20 25.22 -42.88 -23.34
N VAL A 21 25.98 -42.71 -24.42
CA VAL A 21 27.06 -43.66 -24.78
C VAL A 21 28.11 -43.65 -23.66
N ASN A 22 28.53 -44.83 -23.20
CA ASN A 22 29.44 -45.03 -22.07
C ASN A 22 28.91 -44.58 -20.69
N GLU A 23 27.60 -44.34 -20.55
CA GLU A 23 26.95 -44.11 -19.25
C GLU A 23 26.46 -45.45 -18.69
N THR A 24 26.84 -45.78 -17.46
CA THR A 24 26.34 -46.96 -16.74
C THR A 24 24.91 -46.72 -16.26
N ASN A 25 24.16 -47.81 -15.99
CA ASN A 25 22.79 -47.69 -15.46
C ASN A 25 22.74 -46.93 -14.12
N ALA A 26 23.78 -47.05 -13.29
CA ALA A 26 23.88 -46.32 -12.03
C ALA A 26 24.08 -44.81 -12.26
N GLU A 27 24.99 -44.43 -13.15
CA GLU A 27 25.22 -43.03 -13.54
C GLU A 27 23.96 -42.40 -14.16
N TYR A 28 23.24 -43.15 -14.99
CA TYR A 28 21.95 -42.72 -15.55
C TYR A 28 20.92 -42.41 -14.46
N LEU A 29 20.76 -43.31 -13.49
CA LEU A 29 19.81 -43.13 -12.39
C LEU A 29 20.18 -41.93 -11.52
N VAL A 30 21.47 -41.80 -11.17
CA VAL A 30 21.97 -40.65 -10.41
C VAL A 30 21.66 -39.35 -11.15
N ARG A 31 21.98 -39.27 -12.45
CA ARG A 31 21.64 -38.09 -13.26
C ARG A 31 20.15 -37.79 -13.25
N LYS A 32 19.28 -38.80 -13.39
CA LYS A 32 17.83 -38.61 -13.38
C LYS A 32 17.26 -38.18 -12.04
N PHE A 33 17.81 -38.68 -10.94
CA PHE A 33 17.42 -38.22 -9.62
C PHE A 33 17.91 -36.79 -9.37
N SER A 34 19.14 -36.45 -9.73
CA SER A 34 19.63 -35.07 -9.63
C SER A 34 18.82 -34.10 -10.49
N GLU A 35 18.51 -34.45 -11.75
CA GLU A 35 17.63 -33.64 -12.62
C GLU A 35 16.23 -33.44 -11.98
N ALA A 36 15.70 -34.44 -11.27
CA ALA A 36 14.41 -34.34 -10.59
C ALA A 36 14.49 -33.52 -9.30
N GLU A 37 15.54 -33.68 -8.51
CA GLU A 37 15.82 -32.90 -7.30
C GLU A 37 16.00 -31.42 -7.62
N GLU A 38 16.76 -31.09 -8.66
CA GLU A 38 16.94 -29.72 -9.15
C GLU A 38 15.61 -29.08 -9.55
N ARG A 39 14.77 -29.82 -10.30
CA ARG A 39 13.41 -29.36 -10.65
C ARG A 39 12.54 -29.15 -9.43
N CYS A 40 12.56 -30.07 -8.46
CA CYS A 40 11.80 -29.93 -7.22
C CYS A 40 12.26 -28.71 -6.41
N ALA A 41 13.57 -28.47 -6.32
CA ALA A 41 14.12 -27.29 -5.66
C ALA A 41 13.70 -26.00 -6.36
N GLU A 42 13.75 -25.97 -7.70
CA GLU A 42 13.29 -24.83 -8.49
C GLU A 42 11.79 -24.56 -8.30
N LEU A 43 10.94 -25.60 -8.35
CA LEU A 43 9.50 -25.45 -8.09
C LEU A 43 9.23 -24.95 -6.67
N SER A 44 9.94 -25.46 -5.68
CA SER A 44 9.81 -25.02 -4.29
C SER A 44 10.16 -23.53 -4.12
N ALA A 45 11.27 -23.08 -4.74
CA ALA A 45 11.66 -21.68 -4.74
C ALA A 45 10.61 -20.79 -5.41
N ARG A 46 10.06 -21.23 -6.56
CA ARG A 46 8.98 -20.52 -7.25
C ARG A 46 7.71 -20.43 -6.41
N LEU A 47 7.32 -21.51 -5.72
CA LEU A 47 6.16 -21.50 -4.82
C LEU A 47 6.36 -20.53 -3.65
N SER A 48 7.55 -20.52 -3.05
CA SER A 48 7.88 -19.55 -2.00
C SER A 48 7.74 -18.11 -2.49
N MET A 49 8.21 -17.82 -3.72
CA MET A 49 8.06 -16.49 -4.32
C MET A 49 6.59 -16.15 -4.59
N ILE A 50 5.82 -17.09 -5.13
CA ILE A 50 4.38 -16.90 -5.39
C ILE A 50 3.63 -16.61 -4.10
N ASN A 51 3.91 -17.33 -3.01
CA ASN A 51 3.28 -17.06 -1.72
C ASN A 51 3.59 -15.64 -1.22
N GLY A 52 4.85 -15.20 -1.31
CA GLY A 52 5.20 -13.82 -0.95
C GLY A 52 4.50 -12.76 -1.82
N LEU A 53 4.31 -13.03 -3.11
CA LEU A 53 3.56 -12.15 -4.01
C LEU A 53 2.06 -12.13 -3.67
N ILE A 54 1.48 -13.26 -3.28
CA ILE A 54 0.08 -13.35 -2.85
C ILE A 54 -0.12 -12.54 -1.57
N GLU A 55 0.74 -12.71 -0.56
CA GLU A 55 0.68 -11.95 0.68
C GLU A 55 0.79 -10.44 0.42
N ALA A 56 1.71 -10.02 -0.45
CA ALA A 56 1.84 -8.62 -0.84
C ALA A 56 0.58 -8.09 -1.55
N ALA A 57 -0.03 -8.89 -2.44
CA ALA A 57 -1.26 -8.52 -3.13
C ALA A 57 -2.46 -8.42 -2.18
N GLU A 58 -2.57 -9.32 -1.20
CA GLU A 58 -3.61 -9.26 -0.17
C GLU A 58 -3.49 -8.01 0.70
N GLN A 59 -2.27 -7.65 1.11
CA GLN A 59 -2.01 -6.42 1.86
C GLN A 59 -2.36 -5.17 1.03
N ALA A 60 -1.97 -5.14 -0.25
CA ALA A 60 -2.30 -4.03 -1.13
C ALA A 60 -3.82 -3.89 -1.33
N ASN A 61 -4.54 -5.00 -1.50
CA ASN A 61 -6.00 -4.99 -1.62
C ASN A 61 -6.68 -4.47 -0.35
N LYS A 62 -6.20 -4.88 0.82
CA LYS A 62 -6.72 -4.41 2.10
C LYS A 62 -6.57 -2.88 2.25
N LEU A 63 -5.37 -2.36 1.97
CA LEU A 63 -5.10 -0.91 2.01
C LEU A 63 -5.97 -0.15 1.01
N ALA A 64 -6.15 -0.69 -0.20
CA ALA A 64 -7.00 -0.06 -1.22
C ALA A 64 -8.48 -0.05 -0.79
N GLN A 65 -8.96 -1.11 -0.13
CA GLN A 65 -10.31 -1.16 0.40
C GLN A 65 -10.51 -0.13 1.51
N GLU A 66 -9.60 -0.06 2.50
CA GLU A 66 -9.66 0.91 3.60
C GLU A 66 -9.66 2.37 3.09
N ALA A 67 -8.81 2.67 2.09
CA ALA A 67 -8.78 3.98 1.45
C ALA A 67 -10.10 4.30 0.71
N THR A 68 -10.68 3.32 0.03
CA THR A 68 -11.96 3.48 -0.67
C THR A 68 -13.10 3.73 0.30
N GLU A 69 -13.15 2.99 1.42
CA GLU A 69 -14.16 3.17 2.47
C GLU A 69 -14.08 4.57 3.09
N THR A 70 -12.86 5.07 3.35
CA THR A 70 -12.62 6.42 3.88
C THR A 70 -13.13 7.49 2.91
N LEU A 71 -12.76 7.40 1.63
CA LEU A 71 -13.23 8.33 0.59
C LEU A 71 -14.76 8.30 0.44
N VAL A 72 -15.39 7.12 0.53
CA VAL A 72 -16.85 7.01 0.47
C VAL A 72 -17.50 7.70 1.68
N GLN A 73 -16.93 7.58 2.87
CA GLN A 73 -17.42 8.27 4.07
C GLN A 73 -17.33 9.79 3.93
N GLU A 74 -16.17 10.33 3.53
CA GLU A 74 -15.98 11.76 3.27
C GLU A 74 -16.93 12.28 2.20
N ARG A 75 -17.08 11.55 1.09
CA ARG A 75 -18.00 11.90 0.01
C ARG A 75 -19.44 11.97 0.47
N ASN A 76 -19.87 11.02 1.31
CA ASN A 76 -21.22 11.02 1.87
C ASN A 76 -21.42 12.17 2.86
N ALA A 77 -20.42 12.48 3.69
CA ALA A 77 -20.45 13.62 4.61
C ALA A 77 -20.55 14.96 3.87
N LEU A 78 -19.71 15.17 2.85
CA LEU A 78 -19.77 16.35 1.98
C LEU A 78 -21.09 16.44 1.21
N ALA A 79 -21.65 15.31 0.77
CA ALA A 79 -22.96 15.30 0.10
C ALA A 79 -24.09 15.70 1.06
N ALA A 80 -24.04 15.26 2.31
CA ALA A 80 -25.00 15.65 3.34
C ALA A 80 -24.89 17.14 3.69
N GLU A 81 -23.67 17.65 3.86
CA GLU A 81 -23.39 19.08 4.07
C GLU A 81 -23.94 19.92 2.91
N ASN A 82 -23.67 19.52 1.67
CA ASN A 82 -24.20 20.19 0.47
C ASN A 82 -25.73 20.17 0.39
N ALA A 83 -26.38 19.10 0.83
CA ALA A 83 -27.83 19.02 0.90
C ALA A 83 -28.39 19.99 1.97
N GLY A 84 -27.74 20.08 3.13
CA GLY A 84 -28.06 21.03 4.19
C GLY A 84 -27.94 22.49 3.73
N LEU A 85 -26.81 22.85 3.11
CA LEU A 85 -26.56 24.17 2.53
C LEU A 85 -27.61 24.55 1.48
N LYS A 86 -27.96 23.63 0.57
CA LYS A 86 -29.01 23.87 -0.44
C LYS A 86 -30.38 24.09 0.20
N SER A 87 -30.71 23.32 1.25
CA SER A 87 -31.97 23.50 1.98
C SER A 87 -32.03 24.86 2.66
N ALA A 88 -30.96 25.26 3.36
CA ALA A 88 -30.85 26.56 4.00
C ALA A 88 -30.94 27.71 2.99
N LEU A 89 -30.30 27.57 1.83
CA LEU A 89 -30.38 28.54 0.76
C LEU A 89 -31.82 28.72 0.26
N ASN A 90 -32.57 27.62 0.10
CA ASN A 90 -33.98 27.67 -0.30
C ASN A 90 -34.87 28.30 0.78
N ASP A 91 -34.57 28.06 2.06
CA ASP A 91 -35.24 28.74 3.18
C ASP A 91 -34.97 30.26 3.17
N ILE A 92 -33.75 30.70 2.85
CA ILE A 92 -33.39 32.13 2.80
C ILE A 92 -34.00 32.85 1.60
N LEU A 93 -34.02 32.19 0.43
CA LEU A 93 -34.43 32.80 -0.85
C LEU A 93 -35.94 32.93 -1.02
N GLN A 94 -36.77 32.69 0.00
CA GLN A 94 -38.23 32.69 -0.11
C GLN A 94 -38.73 33.98 -0.79
N PRO A 95 -39.13 33.94 -2.09
CA PRO A 95 -39.34 35.15 -2.87
C PRO A 95 -40.55 35.95 -2.39
N ASP A 96 -41.48 35.27 -1.72
CA ASP A 96 -42.78 35.80 -1.33
C ASP A 96 -42.85 36.19 0.17
N ALA A 97 -41.78 35.97 0.95
CA ALA A 97 -41.74 36.25 2.38
C ALA A 97 -40.92 37.49 2.72
N ALA A 98 -41.52 38.46 3.43
CA ALA A 98 -40.83 39.70 3.81
C ALA A 98 -39.80 39.53 4.96
N VAL A 99 -39.95 38.49 5.79
CA VAL A 99 -39.06 38.19 6.94
C VAL A 99 -38.96 36.68 7.13
N LEU A 100 -37.74 36.17 7.31
CA LEU A 100 -37.48 34.77 7.61
C LEU A 100 -37.84 34.44 9.07
N GLU A 101 -38.65 33.39 9.27
CA GLU A 101 -39.06 32.94 10.60
C GLU A 101 -37.84 32.53 11.46
N ARG A 102 -37.89 32.75 12.78
CA ARG A 102 -36.77 32.47 13.70
C ARG A 102 -36.21 31.05 13.55
N ASN A 103 -37.07 30.04 13.43
CA ASN A 103 -36.63 28.63 13.29
C ASN A 103 -35.90 28.37 11.97
N HIS A 104 -36.29 29.06 10.89
CA HIS A 104 -35.63 28.98 9.59
C HIS A 104 -34.27 29.69 9.64
N ARG A 105 -34.18 30.83 10.35
CA ARG A 105 -32.90 31.53 10.59
C ARG A 105 -31.91 30.67 11.37
N VAL A 106 -32.35 29.97 12.42
CA VAL A 106 -31.48 29.09 13.21
C VAL A 106 -30.97 27.93 12.35
N ARG A 107 -31.85 27.23 11.63
CA ARG A 107 -31.45 26.15 10.71
C ARG A 107 -30.50 26.64 9.62
N ALA A 108 -30.72 27.83 9.10
CA ALA A 108 -29.83 28.42 8.10
C ALA A 108 -28.44 28.73 8.67
N LEU A 109 -28.35 29.22 9.91
CA LEU A 109 -27.08 29.44 10.59
C LEU A 109 -26.35 28.13 10.88
N ASP A 110 -27.05 27.12 11.39
CA ASP A 110 -26.47 25.79 11.68
C ASP A 110 -25.95 25.12 10.39
N ALA A 111 -26.66 25.29 9.27
CA ALA A 111 -26.25 24.76 7.97
C ALA A 111 -25.08 25.53 7.33
N MET A 112 -24.73 26.73 7.81
CA MET A 112 -23.56 27.47 7.35
C MET A 112 -22.26 26.95 7.97
N GLU A 113 -22.34 26.14 9.03
CA GLU A 113 -21.18 25.39 9.53
C GLU A 113 -20.86 24.26 8.54
N SER A 114 -19.60 24.13 8.17
CA SER A 114 -19.11 23.16 7.17
C SER A 114 -18.12 22.16 7.77
N PRO A 115 -18.54 21.34 8.75
CA PRO A 115 -17.63 20.51 9.53
C PRO A 115 -16.93 19.41 8.71
N ALA A 116 -17.57 18.89 7.66
CA ALA A 116 -16.92 17.90 6.79
C ALA A 116 -15.84 18.56 5.93
N THR A 117 -16.12 19.77 5.44
CA THR A 117 -15.12 20.59 4.73
C THR A 117 -13.95 20.98 5.65
N ASP A 118 -14.21 21.39 6.89
CA ASP A 118 -13.16 21.76 7.85
C ASP A 118 -12.27 20.56 8.19
N ALA A 119 -12.88 19.40 8.46
CA ALA A 119 -12.15 18.16 8.72
C ALA A 119 -11.26 17.76 7.53
N PHE A 120 -11.77 17.84 6.30
CA PHE A 120 -11.01 17.57 5.09
C PHE A 120 -9.83 18.54 4.92
N LEU A 121 -10.01 19.84 5.19
CA LEU A 121 -8.93 20.83 5.11
C LEU A 121 -7.84 20.60 6.16
N ASP A 122 -8.22 20.18 7.38
CA ASP A 122 -7.28 19.81 8.43
C ASP A 122 -6.47 18.55 8.08
N GLU A 123 -7.12 17.57 7.44
CA GLU A 123 -6.46 16.38 6.89
C GLU A 123 -5.45 16.76 5.80
N VAL A 124 -5.87 17.52 4.79
CA VAL A 124 -4.99 17.98 3.70
C VAL A 124 -3.80 18.77 4.26
N ARG A 125 -4.03 19.65 5.25
CA ARG A 125 -2.96 20.41 5.91
C ARG A 125 -2.00 19.48 6.64
N THR A 126 -2.52 18.46 7.32
CA THR A 126 -1.72 17.45 8.03
C THR A 126 -0.90 16.61 7.04
N GLN A 127 -1.49 16.20 5.93
CA GLN A 127 -0.82 15.47 4.86
C GLN A 127 0.33 16.30 4.25
N ALA A 128 0.04 17.53 3.81
CA ALA A 128 1.04 18.42 3.23
C ALA A 128 2.20 18.71 4.19
N ARG A 129 1.91 18.89 5.49
CA ARG A 129 2.94 19.03 6.52
C ARG A 129 3.81 17.78 6.61
N ASN A 130 3.21 16.59 6.62
CA ASN A 130 3.94 15.32 6.76
C ASN A 130 4.79 15.00 5.51
N GLU A 131 4.28 15.30 4.32
CA GLU A 131 5.04 15.18 3.06
C GLU A 131 6.26 16.09 3.05
N LEU A 132 6.10 17.37 3.43
CA LEU A 132 7.21 18.31 3.55
C LEU A 132 8.26 17.86 4.57
N ILE A 133 7.83 17.38 5.74
CA ILE A 133 8.73 16.83 6.76
C ILE A 133 9.54 15.67 6.19
N THR A 134 8.90 14.78 5.45
CA THR A 134 9.55 13.58 4.88
C THR A 134 10.61 13.96 3.83
N GLU A 135 10.28 14.89 2.94
CA GLU A 135 11.23 15.41 1.94
C GLU A 135 12.42 16.10 2.60
N LEU A 136 12.17 16.93 3.61
CA LEU A 136 13.23 17.62 4.35
C LEU A 136 14.12 16.65 5.13
N GLU A 137 13.56 15.68 5.84
CA GLU A 137 14.32 14.62 6.52
C GLU A 137 15.23 13.87 5.53
N SER A 138 14.68 13.48 4.38
CA SER A 138 15.43 12.80 3.31
C SER A 138 16.64 13.63 2.88
N ARG A 139 16.43 14.92 2.58
CA ARG A 139 17.51 15.84 2.18
C ARG A 139 18.56 16.05 3.28
N PHE A 140 18.15 16.18 4.53
CA PHE A 140 19.10 16.35 5.64
C PHE A 140 19.92 15.07 5.89
N ASN A 141 19.32 13.90 5.71
CA ASN A 141 20.02 12.63 5.79
C ASN A 141 21.04 12.48 4.65
N GLU A 142 20.65 12.80 3.41
CA GLU A 142 21.56 12.81 2.26
C GLU A 142 22.75 13.77 2.46
N MET A 143 22.49 14.96 3.03
CA MET A 143 23.55 15.91 3.39
C MET A 143 24.50 15.36 4.47
N THR A 144 24.02 14.51 5.37
CA THR A 144 24.87 13.88 6.40
C THR A 144 25.87 12.93 5.76
N GLU A 145 25.55 12.33 4.62
CA GLU A 145 26.45 11.44 3.88
C GLU A 145 27.43 12.23 2.98
N THR A 146 26.94 13.30 2.34
CA THR A 146 27.66 14.03 1.29
C THR A 146 28.52 15.20 1.79
N LEU A 147 28.21 15.79 2.95
CA LEU A 147 28.95 16.93 3.49
C LEU A 147 30.30 16.55 4.13
N PRO A 148 31.25 17.50 4.20
CA PRO A 148 32.46 17.38 5.02
C PRO A 148 32.14 17.04 6.48
N VAL A 149 33.02 16.28 7.14
CA VAL A 149 32.79 15.69 8.48
C VAL A 149 32.38 16.74 9.52
N GLU A 150 32.91 17.95 9.41
CA GLU A 150 32.63 19.08 10.30
C GLU A 150 31.17 19.55 10.23
N LEU A 151 30.52 19.38 9.07
CA LEU A 151 29.15 19.83 8.80
C LEU A 151 28.09 18.73 8.95
N ARG A 152 28.51 17.45 9.00
CA ARG A 152 27.59 16.30 9.13
C ARG A 152 26.76 16.33 10.40
N SER A 153 27.34 16.80 11.50
CA SER A 153 26.63 16.95 12.78
C SER A 153 25.48 17.95 12.69
N GLY A 154 25.65 19.04 11.93
CA GLY A 154 24.61 20.03 11.67
C GLY A 154 23.47 19.47 10.81
N ALA A 155 23.80 18.71 9.76
CA ALA A 155 22.81 18.04 8.91
C ALA A 155 22.00 16.99 9.70
N ALA A 156 22.66 16.17 10.51
CA ALA A 156 22.00 15.21 11.39
C ALA A 156 21.09 15.89 12.43
N GLY A 157 21.54 17.03 12.99
CA GLY A 157 20.73 17.85 13.90
C GLY A 157 19.48 18.43 13.22
N ALA A 158 19.61 18.88 11.98
CA ALA A 158 18.47 19.38 11.20
C ALA A 158 17.48 18.27 10.84
N ALA A 159 17.95 17.06 10.47
CA ALA A 159 17.08 15.90 10.29
C ALA A 159 16.27 15.59 11.57
N ALA A 160 16.94 15.53 12.72
CA ALA A 160 16.30 15.26 14.01
C ALA A 160 15.29 16.36 14.41
N PHE A 161 15.61 17.63 14.14
CA PHE A 161 14.70 18.74 14.36
C PHE A 161 13.44 18.63 13.51
N VAL A 162 13.59 18.32 12.23
CA VAL A 162 12.45 18.17 11.32
C VAL A 162 11.56 16.97 11.73
N SER A 163 12.17 15.87 12.17
CA SER A 163 11.44 14.72 12.72
C SER A 163 10.62 15.05 13.97
N ALA A 164 11.04 16.04 14.76
CA ALA A 164 10.30 16.44 15.95
C ALA A 164 8.90 17.01 15.61
N PHE A 165 8.72 17.60 14.41
CA PHE A 165 7.42 18.13 13.98
C PHE A 165 6.35 17.04 13.78
N ARG A 166 6.71 15.77 13.55
CA ARG A 166 5.73 14.66 13.47
C ARG A 166 5.09 14.31 14.80
N LYS A 167 5.78 14.53 15.93
CA LYS A 167 5.32 14.08 17.26
C LYS A 167 4.27 15.00 17.88
N GLY A 168 3.90 16.09 17.20
CA GLY A 168 3.26 17.22 17.83
C GLY A 168 4.26 17.90 18.76
N VAL A 169 4.37 19.22 18.69
CA VAL A 169 5.03 19.94 19.78
C VAL A 169 4.17 19.68 21.01
N ALA A 170 4.66 18.84 21.93
CA ALA A 170 4.12 18.78 23.27
C ALA A 170 4.37 20.15 23.90
N GLN A 171 3.36 21.01 23.85
CA GLN A 171 3.23 22.22 24.65
C GLN A 171 2.09 22.01 25.63
#